data_AF-A0A6C0LK41-F1
#
_entry.id   AF-A0A6C0LK41-F1
#
_cell.length_a   1.000
_cell.length_b   1.000
_cell.length_c   1.000
_cell.angle_alpha   90.00
_cell.angle_beta   90.00
_cell.angle_gamma   90.00
#
_symmetry.space_group_name_H-M   'P 1'
#
loop_
_entity.id
_entity.type
_entity.pdbx_description
1 polymer ?
#
loop_
_entity_poly.entity_id
_entity_poly.type
_entity_poly.pdbx_seq_one_letter_code
_entity_poly.pdbx_strand_id
1 'polypeptide(L)'
;MVTIGEKNKKKQEDNIIVEGAFDFWSALDSEPQESHDQSDDNICLLTREPLKPNYVTMPCEHKYNYIPICREISAIKNPNIGSQKYNQGYISNGVKLLRNQIFCPYCRTVYNTLLPKIPEQYLDFVPDKYVTSSSNYISSRTCKYVFKSGKRKGQCCGKKNAFDTKNGTYCSHHDSVNKTSPVKLNKVAIVLSDEEKKISSNFKLSQLKQILKNADLPISGTKAVLITRGMKAGISFTLPDM
;
A
#
# COMPACT_ATOMS: atom_id res chain seq x y z
N MET A 1 -23.89 45.84 -49.61
CA MET A 1 -22.58 45.16 -49.75
C MET A 1 -21.62 45.81 -48.77
N VAL A 2 -21.39 45.18 -47.62
CA VAL A 2 -20.41 45.63 -46.63
C VAL A 2 -19.50 44.44 -46.36
N THR A 3 -18.29 44.50 -46.90
CA THR A 3 -17.25 43.50 -46.74
C THR A 3 -16.68 43.60 -45.33
N ILE A 4 -16.81 42.53 -44.55
CA ILE A 4 -16.20 42.39 -43.23
C ILE A 4 -14.74 41.98 -43.46
N GLY A 5 -13.81 42.90 -43.16
CA GLY A 5 -12.37 42.64 -43.23
C GLY A 5 -11.91 41.71 -42.10
N GLU A 6 -11.34 40.58 -42.47
CA GLU A 6 -10.68 39.63 -41.59
C GLU A 6 -9.42 40.27 -40.97
N LYS A 7 -9.46 40.54 -39.66
CA LYS A 7 -8.27 40.94 -38.91
C LYS A 7 -7.50 39.69 -38.51
N ASN A 8 -6.52 39.33 -39.34
CA ASN A 8 -5.48 38.37 -39.04
C ASN A 8 -4.67 38.85 -37.82
N LYS A 9 -4.93 38.26 -36.65
CA LYS A 9 -4.21 38.55 -35.41
C LYS A 9 -2.92 37.73 -35.40
N LYS A 10 -1.85 38.28 -35.98
CA LYS A 10 -0.49 37.73 -35.82
C LYS A 10 -0.15 37.77 -34.33
N LYS A 11 0.02 36.59 -33.74
CA LYS A 11 0.52 36.40 -32.38
C LYS A 11 2.02 36.68 -32.45
N GLN A 12 2.45 37.80 -31.86
CA GLN A 12 3.85 38.17 -31.78
C GLN A 12 4.47 37.34 -30.66
N GLU A 13 5.42 36.48 -31.01
CA GLU A 13 6.19 35.68 -30.08
C GLU A 13 7.35 36.55 -29.59
N ASP A 14 7.26 37.01 -28.35
CA ASP A 14 8.31 37.81 -27.72
C ASP A 14 9.50 36.91 -27.40
N ASN A 15 10.44 36.81 -28.33
CA ASN A 15 11.71 36.13 -28.12
C ASN A 15 12.51 36.87 -27.03
N ILE A 16 12.83 36.17 -25.95
CA ILE A 16 13.66 36.68 -24.86
C ILE A 16 15.11 36.68 -25.35
N ILE A 17 15.64 37.84 -25.73
CA ILE A 17 17.05 38.01 -26.09
C ILE A 17 17.83 38.26 -24.80
N VAL A 18 18.53 37.25 -24.31
CA VAL A 18 19.50 37.38 -23.21
C VAL A 18 20.75 38.06 -23.76
N GLU A 19 21.36 38.99 -23.01
CA GLU A 19 22.52 39.78 -23.46
C GLU A 19 23.58 38.90 -24.14
N GLY A 20 23.85 39.17 -25.42
CA GLY A 20 24.80 38.42 -26.23
C GLY A 20 24.19 37.50 -27.28
N ALA A 21 23.16 37.92 -28.03
CA ALA A 21 22.68 37.32 -29.29
C ALA A 21 22.58 35.77 -29.34
N PHE A 22 22.45 35.14 -28.17
CA PHE A 22 22.39 33.70 -28.04
C PHE A 22 20.92 33.29 -28.19
N ASP A 23 20.60 32.73 -29.34
CA ASP A 23 19.27 32.19 -29.60
C ASP A 23 19.14 30.82 -28.92
N PHE A 24 18.63 30.86 -27.68
CA PHE A 24 18.42 29.70 -26.82
C PHE A 24 17.60 28.59 -27.50
N TRP A 25 16.61 28.96 -28.34
CA TRP A 25 15.77 27.98 -29.04
C TRP A 25 16.55 27.25 -30.12
N SER A 26 17.37 27.98 -30.90
CA SER A 26 18.25 27.37 -31.90
C SER A 26 19.25 26.38 -31.30
N ALA A 27 19.73 26.65 -30.08
CA ALA A 27 20.63 25.75 -29.37
C ALA A 27 19.92 24.46 -28.93
N LEU A 28 18.68 24.54 -28.44
CA LEU A 28 17.86 23.38 -28.07
C LEU A 28 17.52 22.49 -29.28
N ASP A 29 17.21 23.10 -30.42
CA ASP A 29 16.87 22.36 -31.65
C ASP A 29 18.08 21.70 -32.31
N SER A 30 19.29 22.20 -32.03
CA SER A 30 20.55 21.67 -32.55
C SER A 30 21.04 20.41 -31.83
N GLU A 31 20.49 20.11 -30.64
CA GLU A 31 20.76 18.84 -29.96
C GLU A 31 20.04 17.71 -30.73
N PRO A 32 20.72 16.59 -31.04
CA PRO A 32 20.08 15.47 -31.71
C PRO A 32 18.92 14.99 -30.85
N GLN A 33 17.70 15.23 -31.34
CA GLN A 33 16.47 14.74 -30.76
C GLN A 33 16.55 13.21 -30.76
N GLU A 34 16.98 12.59 -29.66
CA GLU A 34 16.75 11.18 -29.44
C GLU A 34 15.23 10.99 -29.50
N SER A 35 14.77 10.32 -30.56
CA SER A 35 13.37 10.02 -30.78
C SER A 35 12.85 9.17 -29.63
N HIS A 36 12.40 9.83 -28.56
CA HIS A 36 11.66 9.22 -27.47
C HIS A 36 10.22 8.97 -27.93
N ASP A 37 10.07 8.16 -28.98
CA ASP A 37 8.81 7.52 -29.34
C ASP A 37 8.54 6.36 -28.38
N GLN A 38 8.27 6.69 -27.12
CA GLN A 38 7.67 5.77 -26.17
C GLN A 38 6.53 6.52 -25.48
N SER A 39 5.32 6.35 -26.04
CA SER A 39 4.04 6.75 -25.46
C SER A 39 4.13 7.14 -23.97
N ASP A 40 4.18 8.45 -23.69
CA ASP A 40 4.37 9.05 -22.35
C ASP A 40 3.34 8.59 -21.29
N ASP A 41 2.31 7.85 -21.71
CA ASP A 41 1.20 7.38 -20.88
C ASP A 41 1.56 6.44 -19.74
N ASN A 42 2.76 5.84 -19.76
CA ASN A 42 3.20 4.81 -18.82
C ASN A 42 4.24 5.29 -17.81
N ILE A 43 4.46 6.60 -17.69
CA ILE A 43 5.45 7.19 -16.78
C ILE A 43 4.73 7.91 -15.61
N CYS A 44 5.30 7.82 -14.42
CA CYS A 44 4.87 8.57 -13.24
C CYS A 44 5.34 10.03 -13.34
N LEU A 45 4.40 10.99 -13.35
CA LEU A 45 4.72 12.42 -13.45
C LEU A 45 5.54 12.99 -12.27
N LEU A 46 5.59 12.30 -11.13
CA LEU A 46 6.33 12.76 -9.95
C LEU A 46 7.78 12.24 -9.93
N THR A 47 8.01 10.97 -10.26
CA THR A 47 9.34 10.33 -10.15
C THR A 47 10.01 10.11 -11.50
N ARG A 48 9.29 10.30 -12.62
CA ARG A 48 9.71 9.92 -13.98
C ARG A 48 10.07 8.43 -14.14
N GLU A 49 9.65 7.60 -13.17
CA GLU A 49 9.76 6.15 -13.23
C GLU A 49 8.55 5.55 -13.96
N PRO A 50 8.65 4.34 -14.53
CA PRO A 50 7.50 3.63 -15.06
C PRO A 50 6.39 3.45 -14.01
N LEU A 51 5.14 3.43 -14.47
CA LEU A 51 3.97 3.23 -13.61
C LEU A 51 3.98 1.82 -13.00
N LYS A 52 4.04 1.77 -11.68
CA LYS A 52 4.02 0.54 -10.88
C LYS A 52 2.59 -0.02 -10.78
N PRO A 53 2.41 -1.31 -10.48
CA PRO A 53 1.10 -1.84 -10.11
C PRO A 53 0.51 -1.01 -8.99
N ASN A 54 -0.81 -0.81 -9.00
CA ASN A 54 -1.51 0.10 -8.09
C ASN A 54 -1.24 1.60 -8.26
N TYR A 55 -0.75 2.05 -9.41
CA TYR A 55 -0.73 3.49 -9.72
C TYR A 55 -2.11 4.14 -9.53
N VAL A 56 -2.09 5.43 -9.22
CA VAL A 56 -3.26 6.26 -8.94
C VAL A 56 -3.46 7.23 -10.10
N THR A 57 -4.70 7.39 -10.53
CA THR A 57 -5.10 8.45 -11.46
C THR A 57 -5.91 9.48 -10.69
N MET A 58 -5.45 10.72 -10.69
CA MET A 58 -6.16 11.82 -10.03
C MET A 58 -7.38 12.25 -10.88
N PRO A 59 -8.34 13.02 -10.32
CA PRO A 59 -9.48 13.51 -11.09
C PRO A 59 -9.11 14.46 -12.25
N CYS A 60 -7.93 15.09 -12.19
CA CYS A 60 -7.30 15.83 -13.29
C CYS A 60 -6.51 14.95 -14.27
N GLU A 61 -6.77 13.64 -14.29
CA GLU A 61 -6.17 12.66 -15.22
C GLU A 61 -4.66 12.40 -15.08
N HIS A 62 -3.95 13.17 -14.25
CA HIS A 62 -2.54 12.91 -13.93
C HIS A 62 -2.36 11.57 -13.19
N LYS A 63 -1.37 10.78 -13.66
CA LYS A 63 -1.05 9.46 -13.12
C LYS A 63 0.21 9.49 -12.26
N TYR A 64 0.15 8.83 -11.12
CA TYR A 64 1.26 8.76 -10.18
C TYR A 64 1.41 7.36 -9.59
N ASN A 65 2.65 7.01 -9.26
CA ASN A 65 2.93 5.85 -8.41
C ASN A 65 2.40 6.10 -7.00
N TYR A 66 1.77 5.09 -6.41
CA TYR A 66 1.03 5.19 -5.14
C TYR A 66 1.90 5.65 -3.97
N ILE A 67 3.10 5.08 -3.80
CA ILE A 67 3.99 5.41 -2.68
C ILE A 67 4.51 6.85 -2.78
N PRO A 68 5.07 7.31 -3.93
CA PRO A 68 5.50 8.69 -4.09
C PRO A 68 4.40 9.72 -3.80
N ILE A 69 3.19 9.54 -4.34
CA ILE A 69 2.10 10.49 -4.11
C ILE A 69 1.63 10.50 -2.65
N CYS A 70 1.64 9.35 -1.97
CA CYS A 70 1.31 9.32 -0.54
C CYS A 70 2.33 10.09 0.29
N ARG A 71 3.63 9.94 0.00
CA ARG A 71 4.71 10.67 0.70
C ARG A 71 4.59 12.17 0.49
N GLU A 72 4.29 12.60 -0.73
CA GLU A 72 4.08 14.01 -1.07
C GLU A 72 2.92 14.62 -0.27
N ILE A 73 1.76 13.95 -0.26
CA ILE A 73 0.59 14.41 0.50
C ILE A 73 0.85 14.38 2.01
N SER A 74 1.54 13.35 2.51
CA SER A 74 2.01 13.23 3.90
C SER A 74 2.86 14.44 4.30
N ALA A 75 3.85 14.80 3.48
CA ALA A 75 4.74 15.93 3.74
C ALA A 75 3.99 17.26 3.82
N ILE A 76 2.98 17.46 2.96
CA ILE A 76 2.15 18.68 2.96
C ILE A 76 1.24 18.74 4.21
N LYS A 77 0.62 17.62 4.62
CA LYS A 77 -0.29 17.59 5.79
C LYS A 77 0.44 17.66 7.11
N ASN A 78 1.62 17.03 7.19
CA ASN A 78 2.38 16.84 8.40
C ASN A 78 3.82 17.36 8.23
N PRO A 79 4.02 18.68 8.07
CA PRO A 79 5.35 19.26 7.86
C PRO A 79 6.33 19.02 9.02
N ASN A 80 5.84 18.59 10.19
CA ASN A 80 6.61 18.47 11.43
C ASN A 80 6.98 17.02 11.81
N ILE A 81 6.52 15.99 11.09
CA ILE A 81 6.61 14.57 11.53
C ILE A 81 7.83 13.79 10.97
N GLY A 82 8.63 14.39 10.11
CA GLY A 82 9.86 13.77 9.60
C GLY A 82 11.05 14.69 9.74
N SER A 83 12.21 14.13 10.05
CA SER A 83 13.55 14.75 10.08
C SER A 83 14.02 15.35 8.75
N GLN A 84 13.11 15.73 7.85
CA GLN A 84 13.38 16.44 6.61
C GLN A 84 13.08 17.93 6.75
N LYS A 85 13.82 18.59 7.65
CA LYS A 85 13.89 20.08 7.72
C LYS A 85 14.31 20.71 6.38
N TYR A 86 14.84 19.91 5.45
CA TYR A 86 15.30 20.31 4.11
C TYR A 86 14.18 20.39 3.05
N ASN A 87 12.94 19.95 3.32
CA ASN A 87 11.81 20.08 2.39
C ASN A 87 10.83 21.21 2.72
N GLN A 88 11.17 22.09 3.70
CA GLN A 88 10.40 23.31 3.94
C GLN A 88 10.37 24.23 2.69
N GLY A 89 11.40 24.15 1.85
CA GLY A 89 11.54 24.94 0.62
C GLY A 89 10.63 24.53 -0.54
N TYR A 90 10.10 23.30 -0.58
CA TYR A 90 9.14 22.84 -1.58
C TYR A 90 7.67 22.94 -1.11
N ILE A 91 7.45 23.10 0.20
CA ILE A 91 6.15 23.48 0.81
C ILE A 91 5.85 24.99 0.60
N SER A 92 6.67 25.68 -0.21
CA SER A 92 6.70 27.13 -0.45
C SER A 92 5.55 27.71 -1.27
N ASN A 93 4.58 26.92 -1.71
CA ASN A 93 3.39 27.44 -2.39
C ASN A 93 2.24 27.82 -1.42
N GLY A 94 2.42 27.67 -0.10
CA GLY A 94 1.41 28.05 0.90
C GLY A 94 0.15 27.17 0.93
N VAL A 95 0.14 26.05 0.20
CA VAL A 95 -1.01 25.14 0.13
C VAL A 95 -1.12 24.35 1.43
N LYS A 96 -2.11 24.67 2.25
CA LYS A 96 -2.46 23.93 3.46
C LYS A 96 -3.63 22.99 3.17
N LEU A 97 -3.42 21.68 3.32
CA LEU A 97 -4.46 20.68 3.09
C LEU A 97 -5.26 20.38 4.37
N LEU A 98 -6.58 20.33 4.23
CA LEU A 98 -7.46 19.80 5.28
C LEU A 98 -7.32 18.28 5.40
N ARG A 99 -7.85 17.71 6.50
CA ARG A 99 -7.77 16.26 6.77
C ARG A 99 -8.34 15.41 5.63
N ASN A 100 -9.42 15.84 5.00
CA ASN A 100 -10.10 15.07 3.95
C ASN A 100 -9.75 15.54 2.52
N GLN A 101 -8.64 16.25 2.36
CA GLN A 101 -8.22 16.79 1.07
C GLN A 101 -6.93 16.14 0.56
N ILE A 102 -6.79 16.05 -0.76
CA ILE A 102 -5.54 15.68 -1.44
C ILE A 102 -5.18 16.75 -2.46
N PHE A 103 -3.93 16.74 -2.88
CA PHE A 103 -3.34 17.70 -3.81
C PHE A 103 -2.73 16.97 -4.99
N CYS A 104 -2.91 17.50 -6.20
CA CYS A 104 -2.18 17.03 -7.38
C CYS A 104 -0.86 17.80 -7.53
N PRO A 105 0.31 17.14 -7.49
CA PRO A 105 1.61 17.81 -7.59
C PRO A 105 1.83 18.57 -8.90
N TYR A 106 1.25 18.08 -10.00
CA TYR A 106 1.43 18.67 -11.32
C TYR A 106 0.53 19.89 -11.55
N CYS A 107 -0.79 19.72 -11.53
CA CYS A 107 -1.73 20.81 -11.82
C CYS A 107 -2.11 21.67 -10.61
N ARG A 108 -1.59 21.33 -9.42
CA ARG A 108 -1.81 22.03 -8.15
C ARG A 108 -3.28 22.11 -7.69
N THR A 109 -4.18 21.34 -8.28
CA THR A 109 -5.60 21.29 -7.89
C THR A 109 -5.78 20.51 -6.59
N VAL A 110 -6.67 21.01 -5.72
CA VAL A 110 -7.04 20.36 -4.45
C VAL A 110 -8.37 19.64 -4.61
N TYR A 111 -8.47 18.41 -4.12
CA TYR A 111 -9.67 17.58 -4.14
C TYR A 111 -10.13 17.23 -2.73
N ASN A 112 -11.44 17.22 -2.49
CA ASN A 112 -12.07 16.91 -1.20
C ASN A 112 -12.28 15.39 -0.96
N THR A 113 -11.34 14.58 -1.45
CA THR A 113 -11.36 13.12 -1.39
C THR A 113 -9.97 12.63 -1.01
N LEU A 114 -9.85 11.46 -0.39
CA LEU A 114 -8.54 10.88 -0.03
C LEU A 114 -8.06 9.86 -1.06
N LEU A 115 -6.84 9.35 -0.87
CA LEU A 115 -6.33 8.25 -1.68
C LEU A 115 -7.02 6.92 -1.29
N PRO A 116 -7.19 5.99 -2.25
CA PRO A 116 -7.74 4.66 -1.99
C PRO A 116 -6.87 3.89 -1.00
N LYS A 117 -7.45 3.38 0.08
CA LYS A 117 -6.68 2.60 1.08
C LYS A 117 -6.26 1.23 0.52
N ILE A 118 -4.95 1.03 0.37
CA ILE A 118 -4.32 -0.26 0.08
C ILE A 118 -3.88 -0.92 1.41
N PRO A 119 -4.09 -2.24 1.60
CA PRO A 119 -3.62 -2.95 2.79
C PRO A 119 -2.09 -2.93 2.91
N GLU A 120 -1.60 -2.76 4.14
CA GLU A 120 -0.16 -2.66 4.47
C GLU A 120 0.65 -3.88 4.01
N GLN A 121 0.04 -5.06 3.95
CA GLN A 121 0.69 -6.29 3.48
C GLN A 121 1.16 -6.24 2.01
N TYR A 122 0.70 -5.25 1.22
CA TYR A 122 1.09 -5.05 -0.17
C TYR A 122 1.96 -3.81 -0.38
N LEU A 123 2.36 -3.13 0.69
CA LEU A 123 3.07 -1.88 0.60
C LEU A 123 4.26 -1.88 1.56
N ASP A 124 5.45 -1.56 1.07
CA ASP A 124 6.66 -1.36 1.88
C ASP A 124 6.61 -0.06 2.71
N PHE A 125 5.44 0.58 2.76
CA PHE A 125 5.21 1.89 3.35
C PHE A 125 3.84 1.91 4.02
N VAL A 126 3.73 2.53 5.19
CA VAL A 126 2.45 2.76 5.86
C VAL A 126 2.05 4.22 5.64
N PRO A 127 0.98 4.52 4.89
CA PRO A 127 0.52 5.89 4.72
C PRO A 127 0.10 6.52 6.05
N ASP A 128 0.42 7.81 6.22
CA ASP A 128 0.02 8.54 7.41
C ASP A 128 -1.50 8.67 7.55
N LYS A 129 -1.93 9.00 8.77
CA LYS A 129 -3.32 9.34 9.06
C LYS A 129 -3.80 10.45 8.12
N TYR A 130 -5.03 10.32 7.64
CA TYR A 130 -5.70 11.30 6.78
C TYR A 130 -5.10 11.48 5.37
N VAL A 131 -4.24 10.56 4.92
CA VAL A 131 -3.78 10.49 3.52
C VAL A 131 -4.66 9.54 2.71
N THR A 132 -5.05 8.42 3.31
CA THR A 132 -5.84 7.37 2.66
C THR A 132 -7.18 7.16 3.36
N SER A 133 -8.18 6.66 2.64
CA SER A 133 -9.50 6.33 3.19
C SER A 133 -10.12 5.12 2.51
N SER A 134 -10.98 4.41 3.25
CA SER A 134 -11.83 3.34 2.73
C SER A 134 -13.25 3.78 2.39
N SER A 135 -13.64 5.01 2.74
CA SER A 135 -14.99 5.55 2.53
C SER A 135 -15.02 6.76 1.60
N ASN A 136 -14.17 7.75 1.83
CA ASN A 136 -14.05 8.96 1.00
C ASN A 136 -12.74 8.94 0.21
N TYR A 137 -12.73 8.26 -0.93
CA TYR A 137 -11.53 8.08 -1.75
C TYR A 137 -11.79 8.33 -3.24
N ILE A 138 -10.75 8.73 -3.97
CA ILE A 138 -10.79 8.80 -5.43
C ILE A 138 -10.97 7.41 -6.03
N SER A 139 -11.85 7.28 -7.02
CA SER A 139 -12.11 5.99 -7.66
C SER A 139 -10.82 5.44 -8.28
N SER A 140 -10.45 4.23 -7.92
CA SER A 140 -9.31 3.52 -8.51
C SER A 140 -9.84 2.40 -9.40
N ARG A 141 -9.47 1.16 -9.10
CA ARG A 141 -9.87 -0.02 -9.85
C ARG A 141 -11.15 -0.61 -9.26
N THR A 142 -11.87 -1.35 -10.09
CA THR A 142 -13.08 -2.08 -9.67
C THR A 142 -12.75 -3.52 -9.30
N CYS A 143 -13.28 -3.99 -8.18
CA CYS A 143 -13.08 -5.36 -7.71
C CYS A 143 -13.73 -6.36 -8.67
N LYS A 144 -12.93 -7.29 -9.19
CA LYS A 144 -13.32 -8.33 -10.17
C LYS A 144 -13.87 -9.62 -9.52
N TYR A 145 -14.03 -9.65 -8.19
CA TYR A 145 -14.57 -10.83 -7.51
C TYR A 145 -16.01 -11.09 -7.92
N VAL A 146 -16.29 -12.33 -8.34
CA VAL A 146 -17.64 -12.82 -8.68
C VAL A 146 -18.17 -13.66 -7.52
N PHE A 147 -19.36 -13.34 -7.02
CA PHE A 147 -19.97 -14.09 -5.92
C PHE A 147 -20.35 -15.51 -6.36
N LYS A 148 -19.89 -16.53 -5.61
CA LYS A 148 -20.17 -17.95 -5.89
C LYS A 148 -21.50 -18.45 -5.32
N SER A 149 -22.07 -17.72 -4.36
CA SER A 149 -23.28 -18.11 -3.63
C SER A 149 -24.10 -16.88 -3.20
N GLY A 150 -25.32 -17.12 -2.71
CA GLY A 150 -26.24 -16.09 -2.21
C GLY A 150 -27.02 -15.35 -3.29
N LYS A 151 -27.75 -14.31 -2.88
CA LYS A 151 -28.66 -13.52 -3.76
C LYS A 151 -27.96 -12.85 -4.94
N ARG A 152 -26.65 -12.61 -4.83
CA ARG A 152 -25.82 -11.94 -5.85
C ARG A 152 -24.92 -12.91 -6.62
N LYS A 153 -25.20 -14.22 -6.59
CA LYS A 153 -24.40 -15.24 -7.30
C LYS A 153 -24.25 -14.86 -8.78
N GLY A 154 -23.02 -14.96 -9.29
CA GLY A 154 -22.68 -14.58 -10.67
C GLY A 154 -22.46 -13.08 -10.90
N GLN A 155 -22.77 -12.22 -9.91
CA GLN A 155 -22.50 -10.79 -10.02
C GLN A 155 -21.11 -10.41 -9.49
N CYS A 156 -20.52 -9.35 -10.04
CA CYS A 156 -19.26 -8.79 -9.56
C CYS A 156 -19.46 -7.93 -8.29
N CYS A 157 -18.42 -7.85 -7.46
CA CYS A 157 -18.42 -7.01 -6.27
C CYS A 157 -18.63 -5.52 -6.61
N GLY A 158 -17.92 -5.00 -7.61
CA GLY A 158 -18.08 -3.63 -8.11
C GLY A 158 -17.51 -2.51 -7.22
N LYS A 159 -16.88 -2.82 -6.08
CA LYS A 159 -16.22 -1.80 -5.24
C LYS A 159 -15.07 -1.13 -6.01
N LYS A 160 -15.04 0.22 -6.00
CA LYS A 160 -14.05 1.07 -6.70
C LYS A 160 -12.75 1.34 -5.91
N ASN A 161 -12.58 0.69 -4.76
CA ASN A 161 -11.35 0.68 -3.97
C ASN A 161 -10.65 -0.68 -4.10
N ALA A 162 -10.46 -1.14 -5.33
CA ALA A 162 -9.70 -2.36 -5.58
C ALA A 162 -8.24 -2.04 -5.87
N PHE A 163 -7.39 -3.01 -5.56
CA PHE A 163 -5.96 -2.98 -5.80
C PHE A 163 -5.55 -4.26 -6.52
N ASP A 164 -4.52 -4.15 -7.33
CA ASP A 164 -3.86 -5.24 -8.04
C ASP A 164 -3.01 -6.05 -7.07
N THR A 165 -3.25 -7.36 -7.11
CA THR A 165 -2.48 -8.40 -6.41
C THR A 165 -1.97 -9.40 -7.44
N LYS A 166 -1.09 -10.31 -7.02
CA LYS A 166 -0.61 -11.42 -7.88
C LYS A 166 -1.74 -12.24 -8.49
N ASN A 167 -2.89 -12.31 -7.84
CA ASN A 167 -4.02 -13.15 -8.24
C ASN A 167 -5.13 -12.36 -8.96
N GLY A 168 -4.91 -11.07 -9.23
CA GLY A 168 -5.87 -10.16 -9.86
C GLY A 168 -6.27 -8.96 -8.99
N THR A 169 -7.32 -8.26 -9.43
CA THR A 169 -7.74 -6.97 -8.86
C THR A 169 -8.91 -7.13 -7.89
N TYR A 170 -8.65 -6.98 -6.59
CA TYR A 170 -9.63 -7.22 -5.53
C TYR A 170 -9.70 -6.07 -4.51
N CYS A 171 -10.83 -5.94 -3.83
CA CYS A 171 -10.95 -5.01 -2.70
C CYS A 171 -10.47 -5.68 -1.42
N SER A 172 -10.23 -4.90 -0.36
CA SER A 172 -9.75 -5.40 0.94
C SER A 172 -10.60 -6.52 1.55
N HIS A 173 -11.88 -6.60 1.20
CA HIS A 173 -12.81 -7.63 1.67
C HIS A 173 -12.73 -8.95 0.88
N HIS A 174 -12.26 -8.89 -0.38
CA HIS A 174 -12.19 -10.04 -1.30
C HIS A 174 -10.77 -10.39 -1.70
N ASP A 175 -9.78 -9.63 -1.24
CA ASP A 175 -8.37 -9.98 -1.29
C ASP A 175 -8.09 -11.32 -0.58
N SER A 176 -8.87 -11.61 0.46
CA SER A 176 -8.87 -12.87 1.19
C SER A 176 -9.44 -14.07 0.42
N VAL A 177 -9.94 -13.91 -0.80
CA VAL A 177 -10.49 -15.01 -1.61
C VAL A 177 -9.42 -16.03 -2.02
N ASN A 178 -8.13 -15.74 -1.80
CA ASN A 178 -7.02 -16.70 -1.87
C ASN A 178 -6.37 -17.00 -0.50
N LYS A 179 -7.05 -16.78 0.63
CA LYS A 179 -6.61 -17.31 1.95
C LYS A 179 -6.79 -18.83 2.09
N THR A 180 -6.94 -19.56 0.99
CA THR A 180 -6.47 -20.95 0.90
C THR A 180 -5.01 -20.95 0.46
N SER A 181 -4.11 -20.63 1.42
CA SER A 181 -2.67 -21.00 1.54
C SER A 181 -1.69 -20.82 0.35
N PRO A 182 -0.44 -20.32 0.57
CA PRO A 182 0.40 -20.68 1.70
C PRO A 182 1.21 -19.51 2.31
N VAL A 183 0.92 -19.15 3.55
CA VAL A 183 1.98 -18.80 4.50
C VAL A 183 1.76 -19.70 5.71
N LYS A 184 2.44 -20.84 5.70
CA LYS A 184 2.85 -21.48 6.93
C LYS A 184 3.72 -20.44 7.64
N LEU A 185 3.14 -19.62 8.51
CA LEU A 185 3.87 -19.26 9.71
C LEU A 185 4.29 -20.60 10.30
N ASN A 186 5.60 -20.81 10.43
CA ASN A 186 6.18 -22.01 11.01
C ASN A 186 5.52 -22.28 12.36
N LYS A 187 4.40 -23.00 12.35
CA LYS A 187 3.94 -23.78 13.48
C LYS A 187 4.97 -24.89 13.51
N VAL A 188 6.05 -24.64 14.27
CA VAL A 188 7.00 -25.69 14.62
C VAL A 188 6.13 -26.82 15.13
N ALA A 189 5.95 -27.84 14.31
CA ALA A 189 5.33 -29.07 14.74
C ALA A 189 6.32 -29.59 15.77
N ILE A 190 6.00 -29.42 17.05
CA ILE A 190 6.74 -30.07 18.12
C ILE A 190 6.48 -31.55 17.89
N VAL A 191 7.41 -32.22 17.21
CA VAL A 191 7.38 -33.65 16.99
C VAL A 191 7.62 -34.26 18.36
N LEU A 192 6.55 -34.79 18.96
CA LEU A 192 6.66 -35.47 20.25
C LEU A 192 7.40 -36.79 20.04
N SER A 193 8.41 -37.06 20.87
CA SER A 193 9.06 -38.37 20.92
C SER A 193 8.07 -39.45 21.38
N ASP A 194 8.42 -40.73 21.18
CA ASP A 194 7.51 -41.84 21.54
C ASP A 194 7.22 -41.91 23.05
N GLU A 195 8.10 -41.34 23.88
CA GLU A 195 7.88 -41.18 25.33
C GLU A 195 6.88 -40.07 25.65
N GLU A 196 6.99 -38.93 24.96
CA GLU A 196 6.07 -37.81 25.12
C GLU A 196 4.64 -38.16 24.63
N LYS A 197 4.51 -39.08 23.66
CA LYS A 197 3.21 -39.64 23.23
C LYS A 197 2.57 -40.51 24.31
N LYS A 198 3.34 -41.37 24.99
CA LYS A 198 2.85 -42.19 26.12
C LYS A 198 2.37 -41.32 27.29
N ILE A 199 3.08 -40.24 27.58
CA ILE A 199 2.67 -39.28 28.62
C ILE A 199 1.41 -38.52 28.19
N SER A 200 1.33 -38.16 26.91
CA SER A 200 0.14 -37.51 26.36
C SER A 200 -1.10 -38.40 26.38
N SER A 201 -0.99 -39.72 26.23
CA SER A 201 -2.14 -40.61 26.39
C SER A 201 -2.55 -40.80 27.85
N ASN A 202 -1.57 -40.86 28.76
CA ASN A 202 -1.81 -41.29 30.14
C ASN A 202 -2.26 -40.15 31.07
N PHE A 203 -1.84 -38.90 30.83
CA PHE A 203 -2.14 -37.78 31.71
C PHE A 203 -3.24 -36.87 31.15
N LYS A 204 -4.17 -36.45 32.00
CA LYS A 204 -5.13 -35.37 31.67
C LYS A 204 -4.43 -34.01 31.72
N LEU A 205 -4.97 -33.03 30.99
CA LEU A 205 -4.40 -31.67 30.95
C LEU A 205 -4.34 -31.03 32.36
N SER A 206 -5.31 -31.33 33.22
CA SER A 206 -5.35 -30.84 34.61
C SER A 206 -4.15 -31.36 35.43
N GLN A 207 -3.82 -32.65 35.30
CA GLN A 207 -2.70 -33.27 36.02
C GLN A 207 -1.35 -32.70 35.56
N LEU A 208 -1.17 -32.50 34.24
CA LEU A 208 0.05 -31.88 33.71
C LEU A 208 0.25 -30.45 34.23
N LYS A 209 -0.83 -29.68 34.33
CA LYS A 209 -0.79 -28.33 34.91
C LYS A 209 -0.45 -28.33 36.40
N GLN A 210 -0.95 -29.31 37.14
CA GLN A 210 -0.68 -29.45 38.57
C GLN A 210 0.78 -29.87 38.84
N ILE A 211 1.31 -30.80 38.05
CA ILE A 211 2.73 -31.20 38.11
C ILE A 211 3.64 -30.01 37.79
N LEU A 212 3.34 -29.24 36.74
CA LEU A 212 4.11 -28.03 36.40
C LEU A 212 3.97 -26.93 37.44
N LYS A 213 2.80 -26.78 38.08
CA LYS A 213 2.58 -25.82 39.16
C LYS A 213 3.38 -26.17 40.41
N ASN A 214 3.46 -27.45 40.76
CA ASN A 214 4.26 -27.93 41.89
C ASN A 214 5.78 -27.80 41.65
N ALA A 215 6.19 -27.69 40.37
CA ALA A 215 7.57 -27.46 39.95
C ALA A 215 7.87 -25.99 39.60
N ASP A 216 6.98 -25.05 39.94
CA ASP A 216 7.09 -23.61 39.65
C ASP A 216 7.33 -23.25 38.18
N LEU A 217 6.74 -24.03 37.25
CA LEU A 217 6.86 -23.83 35.81
C LEU A 217 5.60 -23.20 35.18
N PRO A 218 5.74 -22.49 34.05
CA PRO A 218 4.61 -21.83 33.40
C PRO A 218 3.59 -22.85 32.85
N ILE A 219 2.31 -22.57 33.15
CA ILE A 219 1.16 -23.46 32.94
C ILE A 219 0.45 -23.18 31.59
N SER A 220 0.86 -22.15 30.87
CA SER A 220 0.27 -21.76 29.58
C SER A 220 0.78 -22.64 28.43
N GLY A 221 -0.13 -22.94 27.50
CA GLY A 221 0.18 -23.66 26.26
C GLY A 221 -0.70 -24.88 25.98
N THR A 222 -0.40 -25.56 24.87
CA THR A 222 -1.03 -26.82 24.46
C THR A 222 -0.42 -27.99 25.24
N LYS A 223 -1.10 -29.14 25.24
CA LYS A 223 -0.66 -30.35 25.96
C LYS A 223 0.78 -30.77 25.62
N ALA A 224 1.14 -30.72 24.34
CA ALA A 224 2.49 -31.02 23.87
C ALA A 224 3.56 -30.06 24.44
N VAL A 225 3.26 -28.76 24.46
CA VAL A 225 4.16 -27.73 25.00
C VAL A 225 4.42 -27.95 26.49
N LEU A 226 3.41 -28.38 27.25
CA LEU A 226 3.54 -28.68 28.67
C LEU A 226 4.44 -29.90 28.93
N ILE A 227 4.29 -30.95 28.12
CA ILE A 227 5.09 -32.20 28.24
C ILE A 227 6.55 -31.95 27.90
N THR A 228 6.83 -31.31 26.76
CA THR A 228 8.21 -30.98 26.36
C THR A 228 8.88 -30.04 27.35
N ARG A 229 8.11 -29.16 28.00
CA ARG A 229 8.62 -28.27 29.05
C ARG A 229 8.99 -29.05 30.33
N GLY A 230 8.16 -29.99 30.76
CA GLY A 230 8.47 -30.83 31.92
C GLY A 230 9.67 -31.76 31.68
N MET A 231 9.77 -32.33 30.47
CA MET A 231 10.91 -33.15 30.06
C MET A 231 12.22 -32.35 30.05
N LYS A 232 12.21 -31.14 29.50
CA LYS A 232 13.39 -30.25 29.53
C LYS A 232 13.82 -29.84 30.94
N ALA A 233 12.88 -29.81 31.89
CA ALA A 233 13.15 -29.52 33.29
C ALA A 233 13.53 -30.76 34.11
N GLY A 234 13.63 -31.95 33.49
CA GLY A 234 14.03 -33.19 34.15
C GLY A 234 12.95 -33.81 35.06
N ILE A 235 11.68 -33.45 34.88
CA ILE A 235 10.58 -33.98 35.69
C ILE A 235 10.20 -35.38 35.20
N SER A 236 10.31 -36.38 36.08
CA SER A 236 9.76 -37.72 35.81
C SER A 236 8.24 -37.70 35.97
N PHE A 237 7.53 -38.04 34.91
CA PHE A 237 6.07 -38.22 34.94
C PHE A 237 5.76 -39.64 35.41
N THR A 238 5.95 -39.92 36.69
CA THR A 238 5.52 -41.19 37.30
C THR A 238 4.00 -41.19 37.48
N LEU A 239 3.36 -42.30 37.13
CA LEU A 239 1.95 -42.50 37.45
C LEU A 239 1.86 -42.61 38.98
N PRO A 240 0.91 -41.93 39.64
CA PRO A 240 0.59 -42.28 41.02
C PRO A 240 0.11 -43.74 41.01
N ASP A 241 0.77 -44.59 41.80
CA ASP A 241 0.27 -45.93 42.10
C ASP A 241 -1.16 -45.79 42.62
N MET A 242 -2.06 -46.65 42.11
CA MET A 242 -3.49 -46.65 42.43
C MET A 242 -3.76 -46.77 43.92
#